data_AF-A0A511R098-F1
#
_entry.id   AF-A0A511R098-F1
#
_cell.length_a   1.000
_cell.length_b   1.000
_cell.length_c   1.000
_cell.angle_alpha   90.00
_cell.angle_beta   90.00
_cell.angle_gamma   90.00
#
_symmetry.space_group_name_H-M   'P 1'
#
loop_
_entity.id
_entity.type
_entity.pdbx_description
1 polymer ?
#
loop_
_entity_poly.entity_id
_entity_poly.type
_entity_poly.pdbx_seq_one_letter_code
_entity_poly.pdbx_strand_id
1 'polypeptide(L)'
;MIRKLPPDLIREIAAGEVVSGPADVVRELLENALDAGATRLLIELLGGGLDRIVVSDNGAGIPREELPLALEHHTTSKLSDLQHIRTLGFRGEGLWAIRQAARVRLTSRPPHQLGGATLTAFQDLVELHEHPAPAGTRVEVTALFSHLPARRNALEAPAAEGRKVVQLVSRYLLHRPKVALRLLVDGDEKIAHAGGGFAEVAKLLWGSVVANRLLALEATEGAFRLSGLLSRPELSRPRRDRLLLALNGRPVEWPEPLLQAVLAAYKELLPAGQFPVGVLNLDVPAEHLLVNTSPDKSRVKLIRSEAILSFVSQAVQNLLSAHPLARALPEPTPLTGPVPVQRARFPRLRYLGSFRELYLLAESGDELYVVDQHAAHERILYEELSRRYRKEPPLELPHAELVSLSLGEELNFAERAEELEQAGLHLEPFGPGKYRIRSVPAFLAGHPSLIPEVVRGSLGAASFAEAWRNVLARLACLPAVKAGHPLAGAAAQALLDALAECELPWVCPHGRPTVLVMGELELARRFGRRGLRAVERFRLEKT
;
A
#
# COMPACT_ATOMS: atom_id res chain seq x y z
N MET A 1 -42.32 21.58 -9.31
CA MET A 1 -42.56 22.75 -8.45
C MET A 1 -41.47 22.74 -7.37
N ILE A 2 -40.62 23.77 -7.31
CA ILE A 2 -39.56 23.90 -6.30
C ILE A 2 -40.21 24.39 -4.99
N ARG A 3 -39.91 23.75 -3.85
CA ARG A 3 -40.45 24.13 -2.52
C ARG A 3 -39.35 24.12 -1.46
N LYS A 4 -39.44 25.00 -0.46
CA LYS A 4 -38.56 24.97 0.72
C LYS A 4 -38.78 23.67 1.50
N LEU A 5 -37.70 23.03 1.93
CA LEU A 5 -37.76 21.84 2.76
C LEU A 5 -38.26 22.21 4.16
N PRO A 6 -39.09 21.36 4.81
CA PRO A 6 -39.45 21.53 6.21
C PRO A 6 -38.19 21.58 7.10
N PRO A 7 -38.18 22.38 8.19
CA PRO A 7 -37.03 22.47 9.10
C PRO A 7 -36.54 21.12 9.61
N ASP A 8 -37.45 20.17 9.84
CA ASP A 8 -37.12 18.82 10.30
C ASP A 8 -36.36 18.01 9.25
N LEU A 9 -36.73 18.16 7.97
CA LEU A 9 -36.04 17.51 6.87
C LEU A 9 -34.67 18.16 6.59
N ILE A 10 -34.55 19.48 6.76
CA ILE A 10 -33.26 20.18 6.73
C ILE A 10 -32.35 19.67 7.85
N ARG A 11 -32.90 19.44 9.06
CA ARG A 11 -32.18 18.87 10.20
C ARG A 11 -31.73 17.44 9.93
N GLU A 12 -32.57 16.60 9.33
CA GLU A 12 -32.20 15.24 8.91
C GLU A 12 -31.09 15.23 7.85
N ILE A 13 -31.16 16.14 6.88
CA ILE A 13 -30.13 16.30 5.83
C ILE A 13 -28.83 16.84 6.43
N ALA A 14 -28.87 17.85 7.29
CA ALA A 14 -27.68 18.45 7.90
C ALA A 14 -26.98 17.48 8.88
N ALA A 15 -27.75 16.72 9.66
CA ALA A 15 -27.20 15.59 10.42
C ALA A 15 -26.63 14.51 9.48
N GLY A 16 -27.27 14.31 8.31
CA GLY A 16 -26.88 13.46 7.18
C GLY A 16 -25.51 13.76 6.58
N GLU A 17 -25.25 15.02 6.29
CA GLU A 17 -24.09 15.47 5.52
C GLU A 17 -22.80 15.56 6.34
N VAL A 18 -22.89 15.76 7.67
CA VAL A 18 -21.70 16.03 8.52
C VAL A 18 -21.31 14.85 9.41
N VAL A 19 -22.27 14.05 9.90
CA VAL A 19 -22.00 12.94 10.85
C VAL A 19 -22.57 11.64 10.32
N SER A 20 -21.83 10.86 9.54
CA SER A 20 -22.34 9.59 8.97
C SER A 20 -22.36 8.42 9.97
N GLY A 21 -21.48 8.42 10.99
CA GLY A 21 -21.36 7.34 11.97
C GLY A 21 -20.45 7.68 13.16
N PRO A 22 -20.20 6.73 14.07
CA PRO A 22 -19.33 6.92 15.26
C PRO A 22 -17.94 7.47 14.94
N ALA A 23 -17.32 7.02 13.84
CA ALA A 23 -15.99 7.50 13.43
C ALA A 23 -15.98 9.01 13.12
N ASP A 24 -17.06 9.55 12.57
CA ASP A 24 -17.15 10.99 12.28
C ASP A 24 -17.27 11.81 13.55
N VAL A 25 -18.07 11.34 14.51
CA VAL A 25 -18.18 11.97 15.85
C VAL A 25 -16.82 11.98 16.52
N VAL A 26 -16.12 10.85 16.57
CA VAL A 26 -14.79 10.77 17.20
C VAL A 26 -13.78 11.64 16.45
N ARG A 27 -13.82 11.69 15.11
CA ARG A 27 -12.94 12.56 14.32
C ARG A 27 -13.11 14.03 14.72
N GLU A 28 -14.34 14.53 14.73
CA GLU A 28 -14.60 15.95 15.03
C GLU A 28 -14.21 16.29 16.47
N LEU A 29 -14.52 15.42 17.45
CA LEU A 29 -14.14 15.63 18.84
C LEU A 29 -12.61 15.55 19.06
N LEU A 30 -11.94 14.60 18.39
CA LEU A 30 -10.49 14.45 18.45
C LEU A 30 -9.79 15.64 17.82
N GLU A 31 -10.21 16.09 16.63
CA GLU A 31 -9.68 17.28 15.96
C GLU A 31 -9.85 18.52 16.85
N ASN A 32 -11.01 18.68 17.50
CA ASN A 32 -11.27 19.79 18.42
C ASN A 32 -10.34 19.79 19.63
N ALA A 33 -10.10 18.62 20.24
CA ALA A 33 -9.17 18.50 21.35
C ALA A 33 -7.72 18.80 20.94
N LEU A 34 -7.30 18.32 19.78
CA LEU A 34 -5.97 18.60 19.23
C LEU A 34 -5.78 20.10 18.93
N ASP A 35 -6.79 20.76 18.37
CA ASP A 35 -6.79 22.21 18.16
C ASP A 35 -6.73 22.99 19.48
N ALA A 36 -7.36 22.47 20.54
CA ALA A 36 -7.28 23.04 21.89
C ALA A 36 -5.91 22.81 22.57
N GLY A 37 -4.94 22.23 21.87
CA GLY A 37 -3.59 21.98 22.38
C GLY A 37 -3.51 20.80 23.35
N ALA A 38 -4.46 19.85 23.29
CA ALA A 38 -4.45 18.69 24.15
C ALA A 38 -3.16 17.86 23.99
N THR A 39 -2.57 17.49 25.13
CA THR A 39 -1.41 16.59 25.20
C THR A 39 -1.77 15.20 25.70
N ARG A 40 -2.95 15.05 26.31
CA ARG A 40 -3.51 13.79 26.82
C ARG A 40 -4.97 13.67 26.38
N LEU A 41 -5.31 12.49 25.87
CA LEU A 41 -6.62 12.15 25.33
C LEU A 41 -7.07 10.79 25.85
N LEU A 42 -8.32 10.71 26.29
CA LEU A 42 -9.02 9.48 26.64
C LEU A 42 -10.26 9.36 25.76
N ILE A 43 -10.37 8.24 25.04
CA ILE A 43 -11.52 7.92 24.21
C ILE A 43 -12.12 6.62 24.74
N GLU A 44 -13.44 6.61 24.99
CA GLU A 44 -14.17 5.42 25.44
C GLU A 44 -15.36 5.18 24.53
N LEU A 45 -15.50 3.95 24.05
CA LEU A 45 -16.63 3.51 23.23
C LEU A 45 -17.41 2.41 23.96
N LEU A 46 -18.74 2.48 23.86
CA LEU A 46 -19.65 1.41 24.24
C LEU A 46 -20.58 1.09 23.07
N GLY A 47 -20.78 -0.20 22.78
CA GLY A 47 -21.65 -0.65 21.69
C GLY A 47 -21.17 -0.12 20.34
N GLY A 48 -19.86 -0.17 20.08
CA GLY A 48 -19.27 0.37 18.85
C GLY A 48 -19.31 1.91 18.73
N GLY A 49 -19.70 2.61 19.79
CA GLY A 49 -19.95 4.06 19.78
C GLY A 49 -21.40 4.44 19.45
N LEU A 50 -22.30 3.47 19.21
CA LEU A 50 -23.71 3.75 18.98
C LEU A 50 -24.46 4.03 20.29
N ASP A 51 -24.01 3.43 21.38
CA ASP A 51 -24.63 3.59 22.70
C ASP A 51 -23.98 4.73 23.47
N ARG A 52 -22.63 4.76 23.50
CA ARG A 52 -21.86 5.86 24.11
C ARG A 52 -20.50 6.06 23.46
N ILE A 53 -20.13 7.33 23.26
CA ILE A 53 -18.79 7.81 22.93
C ILE A 53 -18.40 8.84 23.98
N VAL A 54 -17.22 8.70 24.58
CA VAL A 54 -16.64 9.71 25.46
C VAL A 54 -15.29 10.13 24.90
N VAL A 55 -15.05 11.43 24.76
CA VAL A 55 -13.74 11.99 24.45
C VAL A 55 -13.40 13.00 25.54
N SER A 56 -12.30 12.77 26.25
CA SER A 56 -11.78 13.64 27.29
C SER A 56 -10.37 14.11 26.95
N ASP A 57 -10.10 15.38 27.14
CA ASP A 57 -8.82 16.01 26.87
C ASP A 57 -8.39 16.96 27.99
N ASN A 58 -7.10 17.32 27.99
CA ASN A 58 -6.52 18.30 28.89
C ASN A 58 -6.14 19.61 28.16
N GLY A 59 -6.85 19.96 27.09
CA GLY A 59 -6.62 21.17 26.32
C GLY A 59 -7.03 22.45 27.05
N ALA A 60 -7.11 23.54 26.29
CA ALA A 60 -7.43 24.88 26.82
C ALA A 60 -8.80 25.01 27.51
N GLY A 61 -9.73 24.09 27.23
CA GLY A 61 -11.12 24.18 27.71
C GLY A 61 -11.94 25.26 26.98
N ILE A 62 -13.23 25.31 27.28
CA ILE A 62 -14.20 26.29 26.79
C ILE A 62 -14.74 27.05 28.01
N PRO A 63 -14.66 28.40 28.03
CA PRO A 63 -15.22 29.21 29.12
C PRO A 63 -16.72 28.95 29.32
N ARG A 64 -17.21 29.11 30.55
CA ARG A 64 -18.61 28.83 30.90
C ARG A 64 -19.60 29.57 30.00
N GLU A 65 -19.33 30.85 29.76
CA GLU A 65 -20.12 31.77 28.96
C GLU A 65 -20.14 31.41 27.46
N GLU A 66 -19.14 30.69 26.98
CA GLU A 66 -19.01 30.28 25.58
C GLU A 66 -19.55 28.86 25.32
N LEU A 67 -19.85 28.08 26.36
CA LEU A 67 -20.35 26.71 26.20
C LEU A 67 -21.64 26.62 25.36
N PRO A 68 -22.66 27.48 25.55
CA PRO A 68 -23.85 27.47 24.69
C PRO A 68 -23.50 27.78 23.22
N LEU A 69 -22.61 28.75 23.00
CA LEU A 69 -22.16 29.18 21.67
C LEU A 69 -21.43 28.05 20.92
N ALA A 70 -20.72 27.17 21.61
CA ALA A 70 -20.02 26.04 21.01
C ALA A 70 -20.95 25.01 20.33
N LEU A 71 -22.27 25.07 20.59
CA LEU A 71 -23.28 24.18 20.02
C LEU A 71 -24.22 24.88 19.04
N GLU A 72 -24.02 26.16 18.77
CA GLU A 72 -24.78 26.92 17.78
C GLU A 72 -24.25 26.71 16.36
N HIS A 73 -25.13 26.90 15.38
CA HIS A 73 -24.79 26.76 13.96
C HIS A 73 -23.93 27.95 13.51
N HIS A 74 -22.82 27.69 12.81
CA HIS A 74 -21.87 28.69 12.30
C HIS A 74 -21.06 29.47 13.34
N THR A 75 -20.93 28.96 14.57
CA THR A 75 -20.12 29.62 15.60
C THR A 75 -18.76 28.95 15.73
N THR A 76 -17.68 29.69 15.47
CA THR A 76 -16.30 29.17 15.55
C THR A 76 -15.36 30.22 16.12
N SER A 77 -14.49 29.83 17.05
CA SER A 77 -13.40 30.66 17.57
C SER A 77 -12.14 30.60 16.70
N LYS A 78 -12.16 29.82 15.60
CA LYS A 78 -10.97 29.38 14.86
C LYS A 78 -10.81 30.01 13.46
N LEU A 79 -11.77 30.82 13.00
CA LEU A 79 -11.71 31.47 11.68
C LEU A 79 -11.59 32.99 11.81
N SER A 80 -10.48 33.53 11.32
CA SER A 80 -10.34 34.97 10.99
C SER A 80 -10.32 35.22 9.48
N ASP A 81 -9.95 34.22 8.67
CA ASP A 81 -9.87 34.28 7.19
C ASP A 81 -10.03 32.87 6.58
N LEU A 82 -10.93 32.72 5.60
CA LEU A 82 -11.20 31.46 4.89
C LEU A 82 -10.01 30.98 4.04
N GLN A 83 -9.05 31.87 3.74
CA GLN A 83 -7.88 31.56 2.91
C GLN A 83 -6.68 31.01 3.73
N HIS A 84 -6.73 31.06 5.07
CA HIS A 84 -5.60 30.72 5.96
C HIS A 84 -5.97 29.75 7.10
N ILE A 85 -6.54 28.59 6.76
CA ILE A 85 -6.99 27.60 7.76
C ILE A 85 -5.80 26.84 8.35
N ARG A 86 -5.45 27.13 9.61
CA ARG A 86 -4.42 26.41 10.39
C ARG A 86 -4.98 25.42 11.42
N THR A 87 -6.29 25.43 11.62
CA THR A 87 -6.99 24.57 12.58
C THR A 87 -7.65 23.39 11.87
N LEU A 88 -7.76 22.25 12.56
CA LEU A 88 -8.38 21.04 12.02
C LEU A 88 -9.89 21.26 11.86
N GLY A 89 -10.57 21.79 12.88
CA GLY A 89 -11.98 22.18 12.80
C GLY A 89 -12.16 23.65 12.41
N PHE A 90 -12.81 23.94 11.28
CA PHE A 90 -13.00 25.33 10.82
C PHE A 90 -14.46 25.80 10.73
N ARG A 91 -15.47 24.92 10.64
CA ARG A 91 -16.84 25.35 10.30
C ARG A 91 -17.77 25.72 11.47
N GLY A 92 -17.41 25.37 12.71
CA GLY A 92 -18.37 25.52 13.82
C GLY A 92 -19.60 24.61 13.73
N GLU A 93 -19.58 23.61 12.84
CA GLU A 93 -20.74 22.75 12.53
C GLU A 93 -20.69 21.38 13.24
N GLY A 94 -19.52 20.95 13.72
CA GLY A 94 -19.31 19.59 14.23
C GLY A 94 -20.14 19.27 15.47
N LEU A 95 -20.00 20.06 16.54
CA LEU A 95 -20.77 19.85 17.78
C LEU A 95 -22.27 20.06 17.57
N TRP A 96 -22.65 21.04 16.73
CA TRP A 96 -24.03 21.25 16.33
C TRP A 96 -24.60 20.00 15.62
N ALA A 97 -23.90 19.43 14.64
CA ALA A 97 -24.36 18.24 13.93
C ALA A 97 -24.47 17.02 14.85
N ILE A 98 -23.54 16.87 15.80
CA ILE A 98 -23.57 15.80 16.80
C ILE A 98 -24.82 15.93 17.69
N ARG A 99 -25.18 17.13 18.18
CA ARG A 99 -26.39 17.30 19.01
C ARG A 99 -27.70 17.07 18.25
N GLN A 100 -27.70 17.22 16.92
CA GLN A 100 -28.86 16.84 16.11
C GLN A 100 -28.99 15.31 16.00
N ALA A 101 -27.87 14.58 16.03
CA ALA A 101 -27.84 13.14 15.86
C ALA A 101 -27.94 12.33 17.18
N ALA A 102 -27.56 12.92 18.31
CA ALA A 102 -27.39 12.24 19.58
C ALA A 102 -27.54 13.18 20.78
N ARG A 103 -27.71 12.61 21.98
CA ARG A 103 -27.64 13.40 23.23
C ARG A 103 -26.18 13.71 23.55
N VAL A 104 -25.88 14.97 23.81
CA VAL A 104 -24.53 15.46 24.11
C VAL A 104 -24.48 15.98 25.54
N ARG A 105 -23.45 15.58 26.29
CA ARG A 105 -23.06 16.15 27.56
C ARG A 105 -21.63 16.66 27.45
N LEU A 106 -21.48 17.98 27.37
CA LEU A 106 -20.20 18.69 27.24
C LEU A 106 -19.83 19.29 28.60
N THR A 107 -18.72 18.88 29.18
CA THR A 107 -18.19 19.46 30.42
C THR A 107 -16.84 20.08 30.12
N SER A 108 -16.65 21.35 30.47
CA SER A 108 -15.38 22.04 30.19
C SER A 108 -15.02 23.05 31.26
N ARG A 109 -13.72 23.28 31.41
CA ARG A 109 -13.16 24.34 32.27
C ARG A 109 -11.79 24.79 31.77
N PRO A 110 -11.60 26.10 31.50
CA PRO A 110 -10.28 26.64 31.27
C PRO A 110 -9.38 26.54 32.51
N PRO A 111 -8.05 26.32 32.37
CA PRO A 111 -7.14 26.17 33.51
C PRO A 111 -7.20 27.30 34.55
N HIS A 112 -7.44 28.54 34.09
CA HIS A 112 -7.50 29.74 34.91
C HIS A 112 -8.89 30.02 35.51
N GLN A 113 -9.93 29.31 35.07
CA GLN A 113 -11.30 29.50 35.56
C GLN A 113 -11.55 28.66 36.83
N LEU A 114 -12.13 29.28 37.85
CA LEU A 114 -12.63 28.58 39.04
C LEU A 114 -14.04 28.05 38.79
N GLY A 115 -14.25 26.75 39.02
CA GLY A 115 -15.49 26.06 38.67
C GLY A 115 -15.59 25.77 37.17
N GLY A 116 -16.21 24.65 36.82
CA GLY A 116 -16.52 24.29 35.44
C GLY A 116 -18.02 24.41 35.18
N ALA A 117 -18.42 24.09 33.96
CA ALA A 117 -19.82 23.95 33.64
C ALA A 117 -20.04 22.72 32.76
N THR A 118 -21.23 22.14 32.91
CA THR A 118 -21.72 21.04 32.09
C THR A 118 -22.92 21.54 31.31
N LEU A 119 -22.87 21.34 30.00
CA LEU A 119 -23.98 21.60 29.10
C LEU A 119 -24.52 20.27 28.59
N THR A 120 -25.82 20.05 28.73
CA THR A 120 -26.56 18.93 28.13
C THR A 120 -27.41 19.42 26.98
N ALA A 121 -27.29 18.78 25.82
CA ALA A 121 -27.99 19.17 24.60
C ALA A 121 -28.55 17.99 23.82
N PHE A 122 -29.73 18.17 23.23
CA PHE A 122 -30.32 17.26 22.26
C PHE A 122 -31.29 18.03 21.36
N GLN A 123 -30.98 18.10 20.07
CA GLN A 123 -31.71 18.95 19.12
C GLN A 123 -31.80 20.38 19.67
N ASP A 124 -33.01 20.94 19.79
CA ASP A 124 -33.25 22.31 20.27
C ASP A 124 -33.14 22.43 21.80
N LEU A 125 -33.12 21.33 22.54
CA LEU A 125 -32.97 21.33 24.00
C LEU A 125 -31.51 21.59 24.37
N VAL A 126 -31.28 22.63 25.18
CA VAL A 126 -29.98 23.01 25.73
C VAL A 126 -30.15 23.43 27.18
N GLU A 127 -29.43 22.77 28.07
CA GLU A 127 -29.42 23.06 29.51
C GLU A 127 -27.99 23.23 30.00
N LEU A 128 -27.72 24.31 30.74
CA LEU A 128 -26.41 24.63 31.29
C LEU A 128 -26.47 24.53 32.83
N HIS A 129 -25.54 23.77 33.39
CA HIS A 129 -25.40 23.57 34.83
C HIS A 129 -23.98 23.93 35.28
N GLU A 130 -23.88 24.57 36.44
CA GLU A 130 -22.59 24.70 37.13
C GLU A 130 -22.15 23.31 37.63
N HIS A 131 -20.93 22.92 37.30
CA HIS A 131 -20.42 21.60 37.63
C HIS A 131 -18.90 21.64 37.86
N PRO A 132 -18.39 21.21 39.03
CA PRO A 132 -16.96 21.10 39.24
C PRO A 132 -16.31 20.17 38.21
N ALA A 133 -15.30 20.65 37.50
CA ALA A 133 -14.62 19.89 36.45
C ALA A 133 -13.10 20.09 36.50
N PRO A 134 -12.28 19.10 36.13
CA PRO A 134 -10.86 19.31 35.88
C PRO A 134 -10.65 20.27 34.72
N ALA A 135 -9.42 20.79 34.56
CA ALA A 135 -9.10 21.62 33.40
C ALA A 135 -9.12 20.76 32.11
N GLY A 136 -9.63 21.32 31.02
CA GLY A 136 -9.82 20.64 29.74
C GLY A 136 -11.29 20.42 29.41
N THR A 137 -11.56 19.52 28.47
CA THR A 137 -12.92 19.26 27.97
C THR A 137 -13.24 17.77 27.99
N ARG A 138 -14.47 17.43 28.36
CA ARG A 138 -15.04 16.09 28.26
C ARG A 138 -16.36 16.16 27.51
N VAL A 139 -16.44 15.47 26.38
CA VAL A 139 -17.67 15.34 25.58
C VAL A 139 -18.15 13.91 25.65
N GLU A 140 -19.39 13.73 26.09
CA GLU A 140 -20.08 12.44 26.11
C GLU A 140 -21.27 12.50 25.14
N VAL A 141 -21.30 11.55 24.21
CA VAL A 141 -22.33 11.43 23.18
C VAL A 141 -23.03 10.10 23.39
N THR A 142 -24.35 10.11 23.58
CA THR A 142 -25.14 8.90 23.90
C THR A 142 -26.31 8.71 22.94
N ALA A 143 -26.67 7.45 22.73
CA ALA A 143 -27.81 7.02 21.92
C ALA A 143 -27.79 7.59 20.49
N LEU A 144 -26.65 7.45 19.80
CA LEU A 144 -26.43 7.96 18.45
C LEU A 144 -27.46 7.37 17.47
N PHE A 145 -28.17 8.26 16.76
CA PHE A 145 -29.26 7.96 15.83
C PHE A 145 -30.42 7.13 16.42
N SER A 146 -30.56 7.06 17.74
CA SER A 146 -31.66 6.31 18.37
C SER A 146 -33.06 6.78 17.94
N HIS A 147 -33.20 8.08 17.66
CA HIS A 147 -34.43 8.69 17.16
C HIS A 147 -34.58 8.63 15.63
N LEU A 148 -33.58 8.09 14.91
CA LEU A 148 -33.52 7.96 13.44
C LEU A 148 -33.31 6.50 13.03
N PRO A 149 -34.34 5.63 13.15
CA PRO A 149 -34.18 4.18 13.03
C PRO A 149 -33.68 3.71 11.65
N ALA A 150 -34.13 4.35 10.56
CA ALA A 150 -33.65 4.02 9.21
C ALA A 150 -32.14 4.22 9.08
N ARG A 151 -31.60 5.26 9.71
CA ARG A 151 -30.17 5.55 9.71
C ARG A 151 -29.39 4.63 10.63
N ARG A 152 -29.92 4.37 11.83
CA ARG A 152 -29.31 3.40 12.76
C ARG A 152 -29.21 2.00 12.14
N ASN A 153 -30.20 1.60 11.35
CA ASN A 153 -30.22 0.31 10.63
C ASN A 153 -29.32 0.29 9.38
N ALA A 154 -28.95 1.44 8.82
CA ALA A 154 -28.05 1.53 7.67
C ALA A 154 -26.56 1.42 8.06
N LEU A 155 -26.25 1.55 9.35
CA LEU A 155 -24.89 1.41 9.86
C LEU A 155 -24.47 -0.05 9.90
N GLU A 156 -23.15 -0.27 9.92
CA GLU A 156 -22.65 -1.62 10.13
C GLU A 156 -22.89 -2.08 11.57
N ALA A 157 -22.67 -3.38 11.82
CA ALA A 157 -22.76 -3.93 13.16
C ALA A 157 -21.84 -3.15 14.14
N PRO A 158 -22.21 -3.01 15.42
CA PRO A 158 -21.45 -2.26 16.42
C PRO A 158 -19.94 -2.56 16.44
N ALA A 159 -19.56 -3.84 16.36
CA ALA A 159 -18.15 -4.24 16.34
C ALA A 159 -17.40 -3.75 15.09
N ALA A 160 -18.07 -3.59 13.94
CA ALA A 160 -17.48 -3.06 12.73
C ALA A 160 -17.28 -1.54 12.81
N GLU A 161 -18.28 -0.81 13.31
CA GLU A 161 -18.16 0.63 13.58
C GLU A 161 -17.05 0.93 14.60
N GLY A 162 -16.97 0.16 15.68
CA GLY A 162 -15.87 0.26 16.65
C GLY A 162 -14.49 0.07 16.01
N ARG A 163 -14.35 -0.88 15.07
CA ARG A 163 -13.10 -1.07 14.31
C ARG A 163 -12.74 0.14 13.45
N LYS A 164 -13.72 0.80 12.82
CA LYS A 164 -13.50 2.04 12.05
C LYS A 164 -12.96 3.15 12.97
N VAL A 165 -13.51 3.29 14.17
CA VAL A 165 -13.01 4.26 15.16
C VAL A 165 -11.58 3.92 15.59
N VAL A 166 -11.27 2.66 15.90
CA VAL A 166 -9.89 2.23 16.25
C VAL A 166 -8.91 2.57 15.13
N GLN A 167 -9.27 2.32 13.86
CA GLN A 167 -8.43 2.64 12.70
C GLN A 167 -8.20 4.16 12.54
N LEU A 168 -9.26 4.95 12.71
CA LEU A 168 -9.19 6.41 12.68
C LEU A 168 -8.25 6.94 13.76
N VAL A 169 -8.46 6.53 15.02
CA VAL A 169 -7.65 6.98 16.16
C VAL A 169 -6.19 6.55 15.99
N SER A 170 -5.95 5.33 15.53
CA SER A 170 -4.61 4.82 15.20
C SER A 170 -3.90 5.70 14.17
N ARG A 171 -4.62 6.13 13.12
CA ARG A 171 -4.09 7.02 12.08
C ARG A 171 -3.68 8.38 12.67
N TYR A 172 -4.53 8.99 13.49
CA TYR A 172 -4.19 10.26 14.15
C TYR A 172 -2.99 10.12 15.07
N LEU A 173 -2.91 9.02 15.83
CA LEU A 173 -1.81 8.76 16.74
C LEU A 173 -0.46 8.64 16.01
N LEU A 174 -0.44 8.00 14.84
CA LEU A 174 0.76 7.90 13.98
C LEU A 174 1.26 9.27 13.53
N HIS A 175 0.36 10.22 13.26
CA HIS A 175 0.72 11.59 12.88
C HIS A 175 1.12 12.46 14.09
N ARG A 176 0.65 12.12 15.30
CA ARG A 176 0.85 12.92 16.53
C ARG A 176 1.45 12.08 17.66
N PRO A 177 2.67 11.55 17.50
CA PRO A 177 3.23 10.58 18.45
C PRO A 177 3.49 11.14 19.86
N LYS A 178 3.59 12.47 20.00
CA LYS A 178 3.79 13.14 21.29
C LYS A 178 2.55 13.15 22.18
N VAL A 179 1.36 12.96 21.61
CA VAL A 179 0.09 12.96 22.35
C VAL A 179 -0.05 11.65 23.10
N ALA A 180 -0.27 11.69 24.42
CA ALA A 180 -0.67 10.51 25.17
C ALA A 180 -2.13 10.19 24.88
N LEU A 181 -2.42 8.95 24.46
CA LEU A 181 -3.74 8.55 24.03
C LEU A 181 -4.12 7.18 24.58
N ARG A 182 -5.30 7.10 25.19
CA ARG A 182 -5.94 5.84 25.57
C ARG A 182 -7.25 5.68 24.83
N LEU A 183 -7.49 4.50 24.27
CA LEU A 183 -8.75 4.12 23.63
C LEU A 183 -9.28 2.84 24.28
N LEU A 184 -10.46 2.93 24.90
CA LEU A 184 -11.17 1.80 25.46
C LEU A 184 -12.41 1.51 24.61
N VAL A 185 -12.66 0.23 24.35
CA VAL A 185 -13.83 -0.24 23.60
C VAL A 185 -14.50 -1.34 24.41
N ASP A 186 -15.73 -1.11 24.85
CA ASP A 186 -16.51 -2.02 25.70
C ASP A 186 -15.75 -2.44 26.98
N GLY A 187 -14.96 -1.52 27.53
CA GLY A 187 -14.12 -1.73 28.72
C GLY A 187 -12.71 -2.26 28.42
N ASP A 188 -12.46 -2.82 27.24
CA ASP A 188 -11.14 -3.29 26.83
C ASP A 188 -10.25 -2.14 26.35
N GLU A 189 -9.03 -2.04 26.88
CA GLU A 189 -8.04 -1.09 26.39
C GLU A 189 -7.44 -1.57 25.05
N LYS A 190 -7.77 -0.89 23.95
CA LYS A 190 -7.29 -1.20 22.60
C LYS A 190 -6.03 -0.43 22.22
N ILE A 191 -5.88 0.80 22.71
CA ILE A 191 -4.69 1.63 22.52
C ILE A 191 -4.31 2.22 23.87
N ALA A 192 -3.04 2.09 24.22
CA ALA A 192 -2.45 2.73 25.39
C ALA A 192 -1.08 3.30 25.01
N HIS A 193 -1.03 4.60 24.77
CA HIS A 193 0.19 5.31 24.41
C HIS A 193 0.46 6.44 25.39
N ALA A 194 1.64 6.43 26.00
CA ALA A 194 2.02 7.42 27.03
C ALA A 194 2.54 8.75 26.46
N GLY A 195 2.59 8.89 25.13
CA GLY A 195 3.33 9.95 24.45
C GLY A 195 4.79 9.54 24.21
N GLY A 196 5.35 9.91 23.07
CA GLY A 196 6.69 9.51 22.66
C GLY A 196 7.05 9.97 21.26
N GLY A 197 7.89 9.20 20.57
CA GLY A 197 8.27 9.39 19.18
C GLY A 197 7.48 8.52 18.22
N PHE A 198 7.75 8.69 16.93
CA PHE A 198 7.08 7.91 15.88
C PHE A 198 7.37 6.40 16.02
N ALA A 199 8.58 6.02 16.44
CA ALA A 199 9.00 4.63 16.52
C ALA A 199 8.18 3.85 17.58
N GLU A 200 7.90 4.46 18.73
CA GLU A 200 7.08 3.86 19.79
C GLU A 200 5.65 3.61 19.30
N VAL A 201 5.05 4.60 18.62
CA VAL A 201 3.69 4.48 18.07
C VAL A 201 3.64 3.44 16.96
N ALA A 202 4.62 3.42 16.05
CA ALA A 202 4.69 2.42 15.00
C ALA A 202 4.84 1.00 15.58
N LYS A 203 5.62 0.83 16.66
CA LYS A 203 5.75 -0.45 17.36
C LYS A 203 4.43 -0.88 18.00
N LEU A 204 3.72 0.05 18.64
CA LEU A 204 2.41 -0.20 19.26
C LEU A 204 1.36 -0.65 18.23
N LEU A 205 1.28 0.05 17.09
CA LEU A 205 0.18 -0.13 16.13
C LEU A 205 0.49 -1.11 15.00
N TRP A 206 1.75 -1.22 14.58
CA TRP A 206 2.16 -2.08 13.46
C TRP A 206 3.08 -3.23 13.87
N GLY A 207 3.49 -3.28 15.14
CA GLY A 207 4.34 -4.32 15.70
C GLY A 207 5.84 -4.10 15.45
N SER A 208 6.67 -4.75 16.26
CA SER A 208 8.13 -4.59 16.25
C SER A 208 8.79 -4.93 14.90
N VAL A 209 8.28 -5.93 14.18
CA VAL A 209 8.85 -6.37 12.89
C VAL A 209 8.77 -5.26 11.84
N VAL A 210 7.64 -4.55 11.79
CA VAL A 210 7.43 -3.43 10.87
C VAL A 210 8.22 -2.22 11.38
N ALA A 211 8.05 -1.85 12.65
CA ALA A 211 8.66 -0.65 13.23
C ALA A 211 10.20 -0.63 13.11
N ASN A 212 10.86 -1.77 13.31
CA ASN A 212 12.34 -1.88 13.21
C ASN A 212 12.88 -1.67 11.79
N ARG A 213 12.02 -1.67 10.77
CA ARG A 213 12.37 -1.45 9.37
C ARG A 213 11.92 -0.07 8.87
N LEU A 214 11.48 0.81 9.76
CA LEU A 214 11.16 2.20 9.44
C LEU A 214 12.35 3.10 9.74
N LEU A 215 12.51 4.11 8.91
CA LEU A 215 13.54 5.14 8.99
C LEU A 215 12.89 6.45 9.39
N ALA A 216 13.48 7.14 10.37
CA ALA A 216 13.05 8.47 10.79
C ALA A 216 13.44 9.51 9.74
N LEU A 217 12.45 10.24 9.25
CA LEU A 217 12.62 11.34 8.31
C LEU A 217 12.38 12.65 9.05
N GLU A 218 13.34 13.55 8.98
CA GLU A 218 13.19 14.95 9.37
C GLU A 218 13.95 15.80 8.34
N ALA A 219 13.22 16.67 7.64
CA ALA A 219 13.78 17.60 6.66
C ALA A 219 13.07 18.95 6.77
N THR A 220 13.80 20.02 6.53
CA THR A 220 13.27 21.39 6.51
C THR A 220 14.01 22.19 5.45
N GLU A 221 13.26 22.87 4.58
CA GLU A 221 13.79 23.75 3.54
C GLU A 221 12.89 24.99 3.43
N GLY A 222 13.42 26.15 3.80
CA GLY A 222 12.63 27.39 3.88
C GLY A 222 11.41 27.22 4.78
N ALA A 223 10.21 27.37 4.21
CA ALA A 223 8.94 27.22 4.90
C ALA A 223 8.34 25.80 4.84
N PHE A 224 9.00 24.86 4.16
CA PHE A 224 8.56 23.47 4.07
C PHE A 224 9.21 22.62 5.15
N ARG A 225 8.42 21.76 5.79
CA ARG A 225 8.91 20.77 6.76
C ARG A 225 8.30 19.42 6.46
N LEU A 226 9.12 18.38 6.43
CA LEU A 226 8.69 17.00 6.28
C LEU A 226 9.21 16.19 7.47
N SER A 227 8.32 15.50 8.16
CA SER A 227 8.68 14.65 9.30
C SER A 227 7.92 13.33 9.29
N GLY A 228 8.47 12.28 9.91
CA GLY A 228 7.76 11.03 10.13
C GLY A 228 8.63 9.79 9.96
N LEU A 229 8.03 8.73 9.44
CA LEU A 229 8.66 7.44 9.22
C LEU A 229 8.40 6.92 7.80
N LEU A 230 9.42 6.32 7.20
CA LEU A 230 9.31 5.62 5.93
C LEU A 230 10.06 4.28 5.99
N SER A 231 9.50 3.25 5.39
CA SER A 231 10.08 1.92 5.36
C SER A 231 11.36 1.88 4.56
N ARG A 232 12.30 1.04 4.99
CA ARG A 232 13.37 0.59 4.10
C ARG A 232 12.78 -0.17 2.91
N PRO A 233 13.45 -0.19 1.75
CA PRO A 233 12.91 -0.80 0.54
C PRO A 233 12.53 -2.29 0.68
N GLU A 234 13.16 -3.04 1.61
CA GLU A 234 12.83 -4.45 1.86
C GLU A 234 11.44 -4.64 2.50
N LEU A 235 10.85 -3.57 3.03
CA LEU A 235 9.51 -3.58 3.59
C LEU A 235 8.60 -2.76 2.68
N SER A 236 7.95 -3.46 1.75
CA SER A 236 6.95 -2.89 0.85
C SER A 236 5.67 -3.72 0.85
N ARG A 237 4.57 -3.13 0.37
CA ARG A 237 3.24 -3.75 0.34
C ARG A 237 2.52 -3.46 -0.97
N PRO A 238 1.71 -4.40 -1.49
CA PRO A 238 0.95 -4.18 -2.72
C PRO A 238 -0.20 -3.20 -2.53
N ARG A 239 -0.56 -2.91 -1.26
CA ARG A 239 -1.58 -1.94 -0.89
C ARG A 239 -0.92 -0.75 -0.20
N ARG A 240 -1.39 0.45 -0.54
CA ARG A 240 -1.00 1.72 0.10
C ARG A 240 -1.66 1.96 1.46
N ASP A 241 -2.27 0.95 2.07
CA ASP A 241 -3.07 1.04 3.30
C ASP A 241 -2.27 1.50 4.52
N ARG A 242 -0.94 1.36 4.46
CA ARG A 242 -0.01 1.78 5.52
C ARG A 242 0.98 2.86 5.08
N LEU A 243 0.67 3.56 3.99
CA LEU A 243 1.37 4.77 3.61
C LEU A 243 0.46 5.95 3.92
N LEU A 244 0.73 6.65 5.01
CA LEU A 244 -0.14 7.69 5.56
C LEU A 244 0.49 9.06 5.36
N LEU A 245 -0.34 10.04 5.01
CA LEU A 245 0.06 11.43 4.84
C LEU A 245 -0.83 12.34 5.68
N ALA A 246 -0.22 13.32 6.31
CA ALA A 246 -0.88 14.50 6.82
C ALA A 246 -0.27 15.77 6.22
N LEU A 247 -1.13 16.73 5.89
CA LEU A 247 -0.75 18.06 5.44
C LEU A 247 -1.15 19.07 6.52
N ASN A 248 -0.21 19.88 6.99
CA ASN A 248 -0.42 20.85 8.07
C ASN A 248 -1.14 20.24 9.29
N GLY A 249 -0.72 19.02 9.65
CA GLY A 249 -1.27 18.29 10.78
C GLY A 249 -2.64 17.61 10.57
N ARG A 250 -3.25 17.70 9.37
CA ARG A 250 -4.48 16.99 8.99
C ARG A 250 -4.18 15.73 8.19
N PRO A 251 -4.63 14.53 8.61
CA PRO A 251 -4.52 13.32 7.79
C PRO A 251 -5.35 13.43 6.49
N VAL A 252 -4.72 13.20 5.34
CA VAL A 252 -5.35 13.35 4.01
C VAL A 252 -5.14 12.12 3.15
N GLU A 253 -5.97 11.95 2.11
CA GLU A 253 -5.64 11.07 1.00
C GLU A 253 -4.42 11.57 0.26
N TRP A 254 -3.65 10.65 -0.33
CA TRP A 254 -2.47 10.99 -1.11
C TRP A 254 -2.85 11.76 -2.38
N PRO A 255 -2.36 13.00 -2.56
CA PRO A 255 -2.40 13.64 -3.87
C PRO A 255 -1.48 12.87 -4.82
N GLU A 256 -1.99 12.51 -6.00
CA GLU A 256 -1.24 11.68 -6.96
C GLU A 256 0.17 12.22 -7.28
N PRO A 257 0.37 13.53 -7.54
CA PRO A 257 1.72 14.05 -7.79
C PRO A 257 2.69 13.83 -6.62
N LEU A 258 2.21 13.96 -5.38
CA LEU A 258 3.03 13.80 -4.19
C LEU A 258 3.34 12.32 -3.92
N LEU A 259 2.39 11.44 -4.19
CA LEU A 259 2.62 9.99 -4.15
C LEU A 259 3.69 9.59 -5.15
N GLN A 260 3.59 10.06 -6.40
CA GLN A 260 4.58 9.77 -7.43
C GLN A 260 5.96 10.35 -7.08
N ALA A 261 6.04 11.53 -6.46
CA ALA A 261 7.32 12.08 -5.99
C ALA A 261 7.98 11.19 -4.91
N VAL A 262 7.20 10.67 -3.96
CA VAL A 262 7.72 9.71 -2.97
C VAL A 262 8.15 8.41 -3.63
N LEU A 263 7.33 7.83 -4.52
CA LEU A 263 7.67 6.57 -5.19
C LEU A 263 8.89 6.71 -6.11
N ALA A 264 8.99 7.79 -6.87
CA ALA A 264 10.13 8.08 -7.73
C ALA A 264 11.43 8.26 -6.92
N ALA A 265 11.35 8.80 -5.70
CA ALA A 265 12.50 8.91 -4.80
C ALA A 265 13.04 7.55 -4.34
N TYR A 266 12.21 6.50 -4.31
CA TYR A 266 12.66 5.12 -4.08
C TYR A 266 13.31 4.49 -5.33
N LYS A 267 13.20 5.11 -6.52
CA LYS A 267 13.80 4.62 -7.78
C LYS A 267 13.46 3.13 -8.02
N GLU A 268 14.44 2.32 -8.38
CA GLU A 268 14.33 0.87 -8.59
C GLU A 268 14.34 0.04 -7.29
N LEU A 269 14.38 0.69 -6.11
CA LEU A 269 14.46 -0.04 -4.83
C LEU A 269 13.11 -0.69 -4.45
N LEU A 270 12.00 -0.22 -5.03
CA LEU A 270 10.67 -0.81 -4.83
C LEU A 270 10.29 -1.69 -6.03
N PRO A 271 9.78 -2.92 -5.79
CA PRO A 271 9.21 -3.71 -6.88
C PRO A 271 8.02 -3.00 -7.52
N ALA A 272 7.81 -3.23 -8.82
CA ALA A 272 6.70 -2.63 -9.55
C ALA A 272 5.34 -2.94 -8.88
N GLY A 273 4.52 -1.90 -8.69
CA GLY A 273 3.21 -2.02 -8.03
C GLY A 273 3.24 -2.15 -6.51
N GLN A 274 4.40 -1.97 -5.87
CA GLN A 274 4.53 -1.96 -4.41
C GLN A 274 4.65 -0.53 -3.87
N PHE A 275 4.18 -0.35 -2.63
CA PHE A 275 4.23 0.91 -1.89
C PHE A 275 5.09 0.76 -0.63
N PRO A 276 5.82 1.80 -0.21
CA PRO A 276 6.46 1.81 1.08
C PRO A 276 5.43 1.86 2.21
N VAL A 277 5.84 1.47 3.41
CA VAL A 277 5.06 1.62 4.65
C VAL A 277 5.58 2.85 5.37
N GLY A 278 4.72 3.75 5.81
CA GLY A 278 5.18 4.93 6.52
C GLY A 278 4.07 5.88 6.93
N VAL A 279 4.46 6.87 7.72
CA VAL A 279 3.64 8.01 8.10
C VAL A 279 4.43 9.27 7.85
N LEU A 280 3.88 10.20 7.08
CA LEU A 280 4.52 11.45 6.71
C LEU A 280 3.65 12.63 7.12
N ASN A 281 4.27 13.63 7.71
CA ASN A 281 3.70 14.92 8.07
C ASN A 281 4.43 15.98 7.25
N LEU A 282 3.73 16.61 6.33
CA LEU A 282 4.23 17.67 5.49
C LEU A 282 3.56 18.99 5.89
N ASP A 283 4.35 19.91 6.43
CA ASP A 283 3.92 21.27 6.74
C ASP A 283 4.37 22.20 5.61
N VAL A 284 3.43 22.94 5.03
CA VAL A 284 3.63 23.90 3.94
C VAL A 284 2.79 25.16 4.17
N PRO A 285 3.19 26.32 3.60
CA PRO A 285 2.40 27.53 3.69
C PRO A 285 0.98 27.35 3.10
N ALA A 286 0.00 28.04 3.69
CA ALA A 286 -1.41 27.83 3.38
C ALA A 286 -1.74 28.19 1.92
N GLU A 287 -1.02 29.13 1.31
CA GLU A 287 -1.21 29.53 -0.09
C GLU A 287 -0.90 28.41 -1.10
N HIS A 288 -0.21 27.34 -0.68
CA HIS A 288 0.06 26.18 -1.54
C HIS A 288 -1.04 25.11 -1.49
N LEU A 289 -2.00 25.22 -0.57
CA LEU A 289 -3.02 24.21 -0.30
C LEU A 289 -4.43 24.75 -0.50
N LEU A 290 -5.28 23.96 -1.14
CA LEU A 290 -6.73 24.19 -1.17
C LEU A 290 -7.45 23.13 -0.35
N VAL A 291 -7.87 23.49 0.86
CA VAL A 291 -8.32 22.57 1.93
C VAL A 291 -9.83 22.24 1.88
N ASN A 292 -10.57 22.75 0.89
CA ASN A 292 -12.02 22.63 0.82
C ASN A 292 -12.50 21.91 -0.46
N THR A 293 -12.01 20.69 -0.74
CA THR A 293 -12.41 19.94 -1.95
C THR A 293 -13.32 18.73 -1.71
N SER A 294 -13.56 18.32 -0.46
CA SER A 294 -14.46 17.21 -0.13
C SER A 294 -15.21 17.43 1.19
N PRO A 295 -16.40 16.81 1.37
CA PRO A 295 -17.20 16.91 2.60
C PRO A 295 -16.47 16.38 3.84
N ASP A 296 -15.69 15.31 3.68
CA ASP A 296 -14.91 14.63 4.73
C ASP A 296 -13.53 15.27 4.98
N LYS A 297 -13.21 16.34 4.25
CA LYS A 297 -11.95 17.11 4.35
C LYS A 297 -10.68 16.28 4.09
N SER A 298 -10.81 15.07 3.54
CA SER A 298 -9.69 14.16 3.30
C SER A 298 -8.93 14.50 2.02
N ARG A 299 -9.53 15.23 1.07
CA ARG A 299 -8.92 15.59 -0.22
C ARG A 299 -8.44 17.03 -0.22
N VAL A 300 -7.16 17.22 -0.54
CA VAL A 300 -6.52 18.53 -0.66
C VAL A 300 -5.89 18.65 -2.04
N LYS A 301 -6.02 19.82 -2.66
CA LYS A 301 -5.34 20.12 -3.93
C LYS A 301 -4.11 20.99 -3.69
N LEU A 302 -3.02 20.65 -4.38
CA LEU A 302 -1.79 21.44 -4.43
C LEU A 302 -1.93 22.48 -5.55
N ILE A 303 -1.72 23.76 -5.24
CA ILE A 303 -1.84 24.86 -6.23
C ILE A 303 -0.48 25.13 -6.90
N ARG A 304 0.62 25.07 -6.13
CA ARG A 304 2.00 25.28 -6.60
C ARG A 304 2.87 24.12 -6.12
N SER A 305 2.76 22.99 -6.81
CA SER A 305 3.30 21.70 -6.36
C SER A 305 4.79 21.53 -6.64
N GLU A 306 5.37 22.14 -7.66
CA GLU A 306 6.75 21.84 -8.11
C GLU A 306 7.80 21.94 -6.99
N ALA A 307 7.81 23.04 -6.24
CA ALA A 307 8.73 23.22 -5.12
C ALA A 307 8.50 22.20 -4.00
N ILE A 308 7.24 21.85 -3.72
CA ILE A 308 6.87 20.85 -2.71
C ILE A 308 7.30 19.44 -3.15
N LEU A 309 7.08 19.10 -4.42
CA LEU A 309 7.44 17.81 -5.00
C LEU A 309 8.96 17.63 -5.00
N SER A 310 9.71 18.67 -5.39
CA SER A 310 11.17 18.68 -5.35
C SER A 310 11.69 18.49 -3.92
N PHE A 311 11.18 19.28 -2.97
CA PHE A 311 11.53 19.17 -1.55
C PHE A 311 11.28 17.76 -0.99
N VAL A 312 10.09 17.20 -1.23
CA VAL A 312 9.73 15.86 -0.73
C VAL A 312 10.59 14.79 -1.38
N SER A 313 10.81 14.87 -2.70
CA SER A 313 11.68 13.92 -3.42
C SER A 313 13.10 13.97 -2.87
N GLN A 314 13.68 15.16 -2.70
CA GLN A 314 15.03 15.33 -2.17
C GLN A 314 15.15 14.83 -0.73
N ALA A 315 14.17 15.13 0.12
CA ALA A 315 14.14 14.68 1.51
C ALA A 315 14.10 13.14 1.62
N VAL A 316 13.27 12.49 0.80
CA VAL A 316 13.19 11.02 0.76
C VAL A 316 14.47 10.42 0.17
N GLN A 317 15.04 10.99 -0.88
CA GLN A 317 16.32 10.54 -1.44
C GLN A 317 17.44 10.65 -0.41
N ASN A 318 17.55 11.78 0.29
CA ASN A 318 18.55 11.99 1.34
C ASN A 318 18.39 11.00 2.50
N LEU A 319 17.15 10.72 2.93
CA LEU A 319 16.87 9.72 3.95
C LEU A 319 17.37 8.34 3.55
N LEU A 320 17.05 7.93 2.33
CA LEU A 320 17.51 6.65 1.82
C LEU A 320 19.03 6.65 1.76
N SER A 321 19.66 7.68 1.18
CA SER A 321 21.12 7.86 1.02
C SER A 321 21.91 7.82 2.32
N ALA A 322 21.36 8.38 3.40
CA ALA A 322 22.00 8.40 4.72
C ALA A 322 22.00 7.05 5.42
N HIS A 323 21.13 6.11 5.00
CA HIS A 323 21.12 4.76 5.55
C HIS A 323 22.01 3.85 4.69
N PRO A 324 22.83 2.93 5.25
CA PRO A 324 23.77 2.07 4.50
C PRO A 324 23.19 1.14 3.42
N LEU A 325 21.88 1.25 3.13
CA LEU A 325 21.22 0.65 1.97
C LEU A 325 21.14 1.60 0.75
N ALA A 326 21.45 2.89 0.91
CA ALA A 326 21.72 3.79 -0.20
C ALA A 326 23.05 4.54 -0.04
N ARG A 327 24.08 3.76 0.31
CA ARG A 327 25.15 3.68 -0.69
C ARG A 327 24.46 3.36 -2.00
N ALA A 328 24.41 4.35 -2.89
CA ALA A 328 24.38 4.06 -4.30
C ALA A 328 25.18 2.78 -4.50
N LEU A 329 24.58 1.80 -5.17
CA LEU A 329 25.36 0.93 -6.03
C LEU A 329 26.48 1.82 -6.59
N PRO A 330 27.77 1.48 -6.39
CA PRO A 330 28.83 2.29 -6.97
C PRO A 330 28.43 2.59 -8.42
N GLU A 331 28.70 3.81 -8.92
CA GLU A 331 28.60 4.09 -10.37
C GLU A 331 29.06 2.83 -11.08
N PRO A 332 28.34 2.31 -12.10
CA PRO A 332 28.72 1.09 -12.76
C PRO A 332 30.12 1.34 -13.33
N THR A 333 31.12 0.98 -12.53
CA THR A 333 32.31 0.34 -13.05
C THR A 333 31.68 -0.74 -13.91
N PRO A 334 31.89 -0.67 -15.24
CA PRO A 334 31.15 -1.47 -16.18
C PRO A 334 31.03 -2.84 -15.55
N LEU A 335 29.77 -3.29 -15.37
CA LEU A 335 29.52 -4.62 -14.86
C LEU A 335 30.48 -5.51 -15.64
N THR A 336 31.49 -6.00 -14.94
CA THR A 336 32.15 -7.21 -15.38
C THR A 336 31.14 -8.27 -15.01
N GLY A 337 30.06 -8.31 -15.81
CA GLY A 337 28.89 -9.16 -15.66
C GLY A 337 28.22 -9.09 -14.28
N PRO A 338 27.36 -10.09 -13.96
CA PRO A 338 27.34 -10.62 -12.59
C PRO A 338 28.79 -10.77 -12.10
N VAL A 339 29.12 -10.81 -10.79
CA VAL A 339 30.29 -11.67 -10.47
C VAL A 339 29.86 -12.97 -11.11
N PRO A 340 30.52 -13.43 -12.19
CA PRO A 340 30.25 -14.77 -12.61
C PRO A 340 30.45 -15.50 -11.30
N VAL A 341 29.59 -16.45 -10.99
CA VAL A 341 30.28 -17.67 -10.58
C VAL A 341 31.29 -17.83 -11.73
N GLN A 342 32.57 -17.52 -11.50
CA GLN A 342 33.64 -18.01 -12.36
C GLN A 342 33.72 -19.50 -12.01
N ARG A 343 32.58 -20.16 -12.15
CA ARG A 343 32.43 -21.47 -12.69
C ARG A 343 31.71 -21.12 -13.96
N ALA A 344 32.41 -21.24 -15.08
CA ALA A 344 31.94 -20.97 -16.44
C ALA A 344 30.72 -21.85 -16.85
N ARG A 345 29.94 -22.32 -15.88
CA ARG A 345 28.91 -23.34 -15.95
C ARG A 345 28.07 -23.28 -14.68
N PHE A 346 26.75 -23.37 -14.86
CA PHE A 346 25.86 -23.79 -13.79
C PHE A 346 26.41 -25.08 -13.17
N PRO A 347 26.55 -25.16 -11.84
CA PRO A 347 27.19 -26.30 -11.22
C PRO A 347 26.33 -27.56 -11.41
N ARG A 348 26.97 -28.72 -11.44
CA ARG A 348 26.22 -29.98 -11.29
C ARG A 348 25.65 -30.01 -9.88
N LEU A 349 24.32 -30.07 -9.81
CA LEU A 349 23.56 -30.10 -8.57
C LEU A 349 23.24 -31.55 -8.21
N ARG A 350 23.47 -31.94 -6.95
CA ARG A 350 23.00 -33.21 -6.41
C ARG A 350 21.64 -33.00 -5.75
N TYR A 351 20.61 -33.68 -6.24
CA TYR A 351 19.28 -33.63 -5.61
C TYR A 351 19.31 -34.17 -4.18
N LEU A 352 18.70 -33.42 -3.25
CA LEU A 352 18.59 -33.77 -1.83
C LEU A 352 17.16 -34.12 -1.41
N GLY A 353 16.16 -33.48 -2.01
CA GLY A 353 14.76 -33.67 -1.66
C GLY A 353 13.86 -32.60 -2.24
N SER A 354 12.55 -32.71 -1.99
CA SER A 354 11.58 -31.70 -2.38
C SER A 354 10.93 -31.08 -1.15
N PHE A 355 10.64 -29.78 -1.24
CA PHE A 355 9.85 -29.06 -0.25
C PHE A 355 8.50 -28.70 -0.84
N ARG A 356 7.43 -29.23 -0.22
CA ARG A 356 6.02 -28.98 -0.59
C ARG A 356 5.70 -29.28 -2.06
N GLU A 357 6.47 -30.16 -2.70
CA GLU A 357 6.30 -30.51 -4.13
C GLU A 357 6.41 -29.31 -5.09
N LEU A 358 7.01 -28.21 -4.63
CA LEU A 358 7.20 -26.98 -5.41
C LEU A 358 8.67 -26.64 -5.60
N TYR A 359 9.49 -26.93 -4.60
CA TYR A 359 10.91 -26.58 -4.60
C TYR A 359 11.77 -27.83 -4.53
N LEU A 360 12.75 -27.92 -5.43
CA LEU A 360 13.79 -28.94 -5.36
C LEU A 360 14.93 -28.39 -4.51
N LEU A 361 15.31 -29.14 -3.49
CA LEU A 361 16.50 -28.91 -2.70
C LEU A 361 17.63 -29.70 -3.33
N ALA A 362 18.73 -29.02 -3.62
CA ALA A 362 19.92 -29.63 -4.17
C ALA A 362 21.16 -29.01 -3.55
N GLU A 363 22.31 -29.65 -3.70
CA GLU A 363 23.57 -29.11 -3.21
C GLU A 363 24.66 -29.16 -4.27
N SER A 364 25.64 -28.27 -4.10
CA SER A 364 26.91 -28.35 -4.81
C SER A 364 28.02 -27.75 -3.96
N GLY A 365 28.99 -28.57 -3.55
CA GLY A 365 29.99 -28.16 -2.57
C GLY A 365 29.34 -27.83 -1.21
N ASP A 366 29.68 -26.69 -0.62
CA ASP A 366 29.17 -26.22 0.68
C ASP A 366 27.95 -25.28 0.55
N GLU A 367 27.17 -25.43 -0.53
CA GLU A 367 26.04 -24.56 -0.85
C GLU A 367 24.75 -25.37 -1.04
N LEU A 368 23.67 -24.87 -0.45
CA LEU A 368 22.32 -25.36 -0.65
C LEU A 368 21.64 -24.53 -1.76
N TYR A 369 21.15 -25.23 -2.77
CA TYR A 369 20.40 -24.71 -3.89
C TYR A 369 18.92 -25.01 -3.68
N VAL A 370 18.07 -23.98 -3.79
CA VAL A 370 16.61 -24.09 -3.77
C VAL A 370 16.11 -23.71 -5.16
N VAL A 371 15.61 -24.69 -5.90
CA VAL A 371 15.17 -24.54 -7.29
C VAL A 371 13.65 -24.54 -7.34
N ASP A 372 13.06 -23.49 -7.91
CA ASP A 372 11.63 -23.48 -8.21
C ASP A 372 11.38 -24.39 -9.42
N GLN A 373 10.67 -25.49 -9.19
CA GLN A 373 10.41 -26.52 -10.20
C GLN A 373 9.71 -25.95 -11.43
N HIS A 374 8.75 -25.05 -11.23
CA HIS A 374 7.96 -24.47 -12.31
C HIS A 374 8.79 -23.49 -13.11
N ALA A 375 9.49 -22.57 -12.45
CA ALA A 375 10.34 -21.59 -13.13
C ALA A 375 11.49 -22.25 -13.90
N ALA A 376 12.11 -23.29 -13.33
CA ALA A 376 13.17 -24.06 -13.99
C ALA A 376 12.65 -24.78 -15.24
N HIS A 377 11.48 -25.42 -15.16
CA HIS A 377 10.88 -26.08 -16.30
C HIS A 377 10.49 -25.10 -17.42
N GLU A 378 9.90 -23.94 -17.08
CA GLU A 378 9.62 -22.87 -18.03
C GLU A 378 10.89 -22.43 -18.79
N ARG A 379 12.01 -22.27 -18.09
CA ARG A 379 13.30 -21.88 -18.69
C ARG A 379 13.80 -22.94 -19.67
N ILE A 380 13.81 -24.21 -19.27
CA ILE A 380 14.24 -25.33 -20.11
C ILE A 380 13.43 -25.35 -21.42
N LEU A 381 12.10 -25.32 -21.29
CA LEU A 381 11.19 -25.35 -22.44
C LEU A 381 11.36 -24.11 -23.34
N TYR A 382 11.50 -22.92 -22.76
CA TYR A 382 11.67 -21.70 -23.53
C TYR A 382 12.95 -21.71 -24.37
N GLU A 383 14.07 -22.17 -23.82
CA GLU A 383 15.32 -22.24 -24.57
C GLU A 383 15.34 -23.39 -25.57
N GLU A 384 14.67 -24.50 -25.27
CA GLU A 384 14.42 -25.54 -26.25
C GLU A 384 13.61 -25.01 -27.44
N LEU A 385 12.47 -24.35 -27.20
CA LEU A 385 11.65 -23.73 -28.24
C LEU A 385 12.44 -22.67 -29.03
N SER A 386 13.22 -21.85 -28.34
CA SER A 386 14.09 -20.84 -28.99
C SER A 386 15.16 -21.48 -29.87
N ARG A 387 15.73 -22.62 -29.45
CA ARG A 387 16.69 -23.39 -30.26
C ARG A 387 16.03 -24.02 -31.47
N ARG A 388 14.83 -24.59 -31.32
CA ARG A 388 14.04 -25.15 -32.43
C ARG A 388 13.67 -24.07 -33.44
N TYR A 389 13.17 -22.93 -32.97
CA TYR A 389 12.86 -21.76 -33.81
C TYR A 389 14.04 -21.32 -34.70
N ARG A 390 15.27 -21.31 -34.17
CA ARG A 390 16.47 -20.90 -34.94
C ARG A 390 16.96 -21.97 -35.93
N LYS A 391 16.63 -23.25 -35.72
CA LYS A 391 17.22 -24.38 -36.46
C LYS A 391 16.26 -25.05 -37.42
N GLU A 392 14.97 -25.08 -37.08
CA GLU A 392 13.94 -25.75 -37.86
C GLU A 392 13.36 -24.77 -38.89
N PRO A 393 13.30 -25.14 -40.19
CA PRO A 393 12.65 -24.30 -41.18
C PRO A 393 11.14 -24.19 -40.87
N PRO A 394 10.48 -23.10 -41.27
CA PRO A 394 9.02 -22.99 -41.19
C PRO A 394 8.34 -24.14 -41.93
N LEU A 395 7.23 -24.62 -41.39
CA LEU A 395 6.40 -25.66 -41.99
C LEU A 395 5.18 -25.03 -42.64
N GLU A 396 4.88 -25.42 -43.87
CA GLU A 396 3.58 -25.11 -44.48
C GLU A 396 2.47 -25.96 -43.86
N LEU A 397 1.35 -25.32 -43.54
CA LEU A 397 0.19 -26.00 -42.98
C LEU A 397 -0.56 -26.74 -44.09
N PRO A 398 -0.97 -28.02 -43.89
CA PRO A 398 -1.76 -28.77 -44.87
C PRO A 398 -3.11 -28.09 -45.21
N HIS A 399 -3.66 -27.35 -44.25
CA HIS A 399 -4.84 -26.51 -44.41
C HIS A 399 -4.52 -25.14 -43.81
N ALA A 400 -4.75 -24.06 -44.55
CA ALA A 400 -4.49 -22.71 -44.06
C ALA A 400 -5.43 -22.37 -42.88
N GLU A 401 -4.85 -21.93 -41.77
CA GLU A 401 -5.60 -21.47 -40.60
C GLU A 401 -6.10 -20.04 -40.81
N LEU A 402 -7.34 -19.75 -40.37
CA LEU A 402 -7.94 -18.42 -40.51
C LEU A 402 -7.79 -17.62 -39.22
N VAL A 403 -7.34 -16.37 -39.34
CA VAL A 403 -7.30 -15.41 -38.25
C VAL A 403 -8.07 -14.14 -38.63
N SER A 404 -8.87 -13.63 -37.69
CA SER A 404 -9.51 -12.33 -37.82
C SER A 404 -8.72 -11.30 -37.03
N LEU A 405 -8.33 -10.23 -37.71
CA LEU A 405 -7.57 -9.12 -37.14
C LEU A 405 -8.51 -7.93 -36.91
N SER A 406 -8.29 -7.19 -35.82
CA SER A 406 -8.89 -5.88 -35.59
C SER A 406 -8.17 -4.81 -36.41
N LEU A 407 -8.79 -3.64 -36.57
CA LEU A 407 -8.19 -2.50 -37.31
C LEU A 407 -6.78 -2.13 -36.79
N GLY A 408 -6.55 -2.20 -35.47
CA GLY A 408 -5.23 -1.94 -34.90
C GLY A 408 -4.19 -3.03 -35.24
N GLU A 409 -4.61 -4.30 -35.25
CA GLU A 409 -3.74 -5.42 -35.64
C GLU A 409 -3.45 -5.42 -37.14
N GLU A 410 -4.40 -4.99 -37.98
CA GLU A 410 -4.17 -4.81 -39.43
C GLU A 410 -3.13 -3.72 -39.72
N LEU A 411 -3.19 -2.59 -39.01
CA LEU A 411 -2.18 -1.53 -39.11
C LEU A 411 -0.79 -2.05 -38.70
N ASN A 412 -0.72 -2.77 -37.57
CA ASN A 412 0.54 -3.35 -37.11
C ASN A 412 1.06 -4.46 -38.06
N PHE A 413 0.16 -5.20 -38.72
CA PHE A 413 0.55 -6.19 -39.72
C PHE A 413 1.17 -5.52 -40.94
N ALA A 414 0.58 -4.43 -41.43
CA ALA A 414 1.13 -3.66 -42.54
C ALA A 414 2.54 -3.11 -42.25
N GLU A 415 2.82 -2.77 -40.99
CA GLU A 415 4.14 -2.28 -40.55
C GLU A 415 5.16 -3.40 -40.29
N ARG A 416 4.73 -4.63 -40.02
CA ARG A 416 5.59 -5.73 -39.49
C ARG A 416 5.54 -7.04 -40.28
N ALA A 417 5.01 -7.00 -41.50
CA ALA A 417 4.87 -8.19 -42.34
C ALA A 417 6.21 -8.91 -42.55
N GLU A 418 7.30 -8.17 -42.81
CA GLU A 418 8.64 -8.74 -43.00
C GLU A 418 9.15 -9.47 -41.75
N GLU A 419 8.88 -8.94 -40.55
CA GLU A 419 9.31 -9.55 -39.28
C GLU A 419 8.54 -10.85 -39.00
N LEU A 420 7.25 -10.88 -39.34
CA LEU A 420 6.41 -12.09 -39.26
C LEU A 420 6.89 -13.17 -40.24
N GLU A 421 7.22 -12.79 -41.48
CA GLU A 421 7.77 -13.71 -42.47
C GLU A 421 9.13 -14.28 -42.03
N GLN A 422 10.01 -13.44 -41.47
CA GLN A 422 11.29 -13.90 -40.89
C GLN A 422 11.09 -14.84 -39.71
N ALA A 423 9.98 -14.69 -38.96
CA ALA A 423 9.59 -15.64 -37.94
C ALA A 423 8.88 -16.89 -38.47
N GLY A 424 8.73 -17.03 -39.79
CA GLY A 424 8.08 -18.17 -40.41
C GLY A 424 6.56 -18.14 -40.34
N LEU A 425 5.96 -16.98 -40.07
CA LEU A 425 4.52 -16.73 -40.07
C LEU A 425 4.11 -16.01 -41.36
N HIS A 426 3.68 -16.77 -42.37
CA HIS A 426 3.22 -16.18 -43.63
C HIS A 426 1.70 -16.00 -43.63
N LEU A 427 1.24 -14.74 -43.68
CA LEU A 427 -0.16 -14.36 -43.68
C LEU A 427 -0.58 -13.77 -45.02
N GLU A 428 -1.71 -14.22 -45.54
CA GLU A 428 -2.30 -13.70 -46.78
C GLU A 428 -3.71 -13.14 -46.55
N PRO A 429 -4.07 -12.00 -47.15
CA PRO A 429 -5.44 -11.48 -47.09
C PRO A 429 -6.45 -12.48 -47.68
N PHE A 430 -7.55 -12.74 -46.95
CA PHE A 430 -8.65 -13.64 -47.37
C PHE A 430 -10.04 -12.98 -47.29
N GLY A 431 -10.08 -11.66 -47.13
CA GLY A 431 -11.30 -10.85 -47.06
C GLY A 431 -11.15 -9.71 -46.05
N PRO A 432 -12.17 -8.85 -45.89
CA PRO A 432 -12.13 -7.75 -44.93
C PRO A 432 -11.83 -8.26 -43.51
N GLY A 433 -10.70 -7.84 -42.93
CA GLY A 433 -10.22 -8.22 -41.60
C GLY A 433 -9.95 -9.71 -41.38
N LYS A 434 -9.79 -10.49 -42.45
CA LYS A 434 -9.50 -11.93 -42.37
C LYS A 434 -8.23 -12.28 -43.14
N TYR A 435 -7.36 -13.05 -42.50
CA TYR A 435 -6.09 -13.51 -43.05
C TYR A 435 -5.98 -15.03 -42.96
N ARG A 436 -5.35 -15.64 -43.96
CA ARG A 436 -4.96 -17.05 -43.99
C ARG A 436 -3.50 -17.18 -43.61
N ILE A 437 -3.21 -18.03 -42.64
CA ILE A 437 -1.86 -18.38 -42.21
C ILE A 437 -1.45 -19.61 -43.02
N ARG A 438 -0.43 -19.47 -43.89
CA ARG A 438 0.08 -20.55 -44.75
C ARG A 438 1.22 -21.33 -44.12
N SER A 439 2.13 -20.64 -43.46
CA SER A 439 3.29 -21.25 -42.81
C SER A 439 3.40 -20.77 -41.37
N VAL A 440 3.96 -21.64 -40.54
CA VAL A 440 4.29 -21.37 -39.14
C VAL A 440 5.65 -21.96 -38.79
N PRO A 441 6.33 -21.49 -37.74
CA PRO A 441 7.43 -22.25 -37.14
C PRO A 441 7.05 -23.72 -36.89
N ALA A 442 7.96 -24.65 -37.18
CA ALA A 442 7.69 -26.08 -37.08
C ALA A 442 7.16 -26.53 -35.70
N PHE A 443 7.65 -25.92 -34.61
CA PHE A 443 7.17 -26.21 -33.25
C PHE A 443 5.69 -25.81 -33.00
N LEU A 444 5.11 -24.92 -33.81
CA LEU A 444 3.69 -24.53 -33.73
C LEU A 444 2.77 -25.43 -34.55
N ALA A 445 3.30 -26.18 -35.52
CA ALA A 445 2.49 -27.02 -36.40
C ALA A 445 1.70 -28.10 -35.63
N GLY A 446 2.24 -28.56 -34.49
CA GLY A 446 1.55 -29.51 -33.60
C GLY A 446 0.44 -28.90 -32.73
N HIS A 447 0.26 -27.58 -32.77
CA HIS A 447 -0.68 -26.84 -31.92
C HIS A 447 -1.51 -25.82 -32.71
N PRO A 448 -2.35 -26.28 -33.67
CA PRO A 448 -3.08 -25.39 -34.58
C PRO A 448 -3.99 -24.39 -33.87
N SER A 449 -4.59 -24.77 -32.73
CA SER A 449 -5.44 -23.89 -31.93
C SER A 449 -4.74 -22.66 -31.35
N LEU A 450 -3.41 -22.69 -31.20
CA LEU A 450 -2.62 -21.59 -30.64
C LEU A 450 -2.18 -20.59 -31.71
N ILE A 451 -2.20 -20.98 -32.99
CA ILE A 451 -1.65 -20.17 -34.09
C ILE A 451 -2.34 -18.79 -34.18
N PRO A 452 -3.70 -18.67 -34.15
CA PRO A 452 -4.36 -17.37 -34.20
C PRO A 452 -4.05 -16.46 -33.00
N GLU A 453 -3.76 -17.05 -31.82
CA GLU A 453 -3.37 -16.30 -30.62
C GLU A 453 -1.92 -15.81 -30.71
N VAL A 454 -1.03 -16.63 -31.24
CA VAL A 454 0.38 -16.29 -31.48
C VAL A 454 0.49 -15.11 -32.44
N VAL A 455 -0.25 -15.16 -33.54
CA VAL A 455 -0.27 -14.08 -34.54
C VAL A 455 -0.74 -12.76 -33.91
N ARG A 456 -1.90 -12.77 -33.24
CA ARG A 456 -2.43 -11.57 -32.58
C ARG A 456 -1.50 -11.05 -31.48
N GLY A 457 -0.93 -11.96 -30.70
CA GLY A 457 0.07 -11.63 -29.66
C GLY A 457 1.32 -10.97 -30.24
N SER A 458 1.77 -11.40 -31.42
CA SER A 458 2.92 -10.82 -32.12
C SER A 458 2.64 -9.41 -32.64
N LEU A 459 1.38 -9.12 -32.99
CA LEU A 459 0.92 -7.82 -33.47
C LEU A 459 0.57 -6.84 -32.34
N GLY A 460 0.38 -7.30 -31.10
CA GLY A 460 -0.13 -6.47 -29.99
C GLY A 460 0.90 -5.70 -29.16
N ALA A 461 2.21 -5.92 -29.35
CA ALA A 461 3.25 -5.28 -28.53
C ALA A 461 3.96 -4.11 -29.24
N ALA A 462 4.76 -3.32 -28.51
CA ALA A 462 5.50 -2.18 -29.06
C ALA A 462 6.64 -2.58 -30.02
N SER A 463 7.21 -3.78 -29.86
CA SER A 463 8.21 -4.35 -30.78
C SER A 463 7.97 -5.82 -31.05
N PHE A 464 8.30 -6.29 -32.27
CA PHE A 464 8.12 -7.69 -32.65
C PHE A 464 9.01 -8.64 -31.83
N ALA A 465 10.27 -8.26 -31.59
CA ALA A 465 11.18 -9.07 -30.77
C ALA A 465 10.66 -9.29 -29.34
N GLU A 466 10.00 -8.29 -28.75
CA GLU A 466 9.36 -8.42 -27.43
C GLU A 466 8.06 -9.23 -27.51
N ALA A 467 7.24 -8.99 -28.54
CA ALA A 467 6.01 -9.73 -28.78
C ALA A 467 6.29 -11.24 -28.93
N TRP A 468 7.28 -11.58 -29.76
CA TRP A 468 7.71 -12.94 -30.04
C TRP A 468 8.30 -13.62 -28.81
N ARG A 469 9.09 -12.89 -28.01
CA ARG A 469 9.60 -13.37 -26.72
C ARG A 469 8.47 -13.73 -25.77
N ASN A 470 7.45 -12.87 -25.67
CA ASN A 470 6.28 -13.09 -24.83
C ASN A 470 5.44 -14.28 -25.32
N VAL A 471 5.31 -14.46 -26.62
CA VAL A 471 4.68 -15.65 -27.22
C VAL A 471 5.44 -16.92 -26.82
N LEU A 472 6.75 -16.99 -27.06
CA LEU A 472 7.56 -18.16 -26.71
C LEU A 472 7.53 -18.46 -25.20
N ALA A 473 7.53 -17.43 -24.35
CA ALA A 473 7.39 -17.59 -22.91
C ALA A 473 6.02 -18.17 -22.50
N ARG A 474 4.93 -17.70 -23.12
CA ARG A 474 3.59 -18.26 -22.92
C ARG A 474 3.49 -19.70 -23.42
N LEU A 475 4.05 -19.99 -24.59
CA LEU A 475 4.08 -21.34 -25.13
C LEU A 475 4.88 -22.28 -24.25
N ALA A 476 5.99 -21.84 -23.65
CA ALA A 476 6.73 -22.61 -22.67
C ALA A 476 5.93 -22.91 -21.38
N CYS A 477 4.81 -22.21 -21.14
CA CYS A 477 3.89 -22.47 -20.03
C CYS A 477 2.75 -23.45 -20.39
N LEU A 478 2.53 -23.74 -21.68
CA LEU A 478 1.39 -24.55 -22.14
C LEU A 478 1.63 -26.07 -21.99
N PRO A 479 2.85 -26.62 -22.20
CA PRO A 479 3.17 -28.00 -21.88
C PRO A 479 3.37 -28.22 -20.37
N ALA A 480 2.39 -28.90 -19.76
CA ALA A 480 2.57 -29.94 -18.76
C ALA A 480 3.52 -29.67 -17.56
N VAL A 481 3.18 -28.71 -16.68
CA VAL A 481 3.20 -28.92 -15.22
C VAL A 481 1.92 -28.32 -14.64
N LYS A 482 0.78 -28.85 -15.06
CA LYS A 482 -0.45 -28.70 -14.27
C LYS A 482 -0.27 -29.56 -13.02
N ALA A 483 -0.16 -28.89 -11.87
CA ALA A 483 -0.42 -29.41 -10.53
C ALA A 483 0.30 -30.72 -10.12
N GLY A 484 1.42 -30.60 -9.41
CA GLY A 484 1.76 -31.53 -8.32
C GLY A 484 2.16 -32.96 -8.70
N HIS A 485 2.73 -33.21 -9.89
CA HIS A 485 3.41 -34.49 -10.07
C HIS A 485 4.67 -34.49 -9.20
N PRO A 486 4.80 -35.42 -8.24
CA PRO A 486 5.96 -35.47 -7.36
C PRO A 486 7.19 -35.83 -8.20
N LEU A 487 8.02 -34.82 -8.51
CA LEU A 487 9.35 -35.04 -9.01
C LEU A 487 10.23 -35.46 -7.84
N ALA A 488 10.61 -36.73 -7.83
CA ALA A 488 11.48 -37.31 -6.83
C ALA A 488 12.58 -38.16 -7.50
N GLY A 489 13.72 -38.27 -6.83
CA GLY A 489 14.83 -39.11 -7.27
C GLY A 489 15.33 -38.74 -8.67
N ALA A 490 15.34 -39.71 -9.58
CA ALA A 490 15.91 -39.57 -10.92
C ALA A 490 15.23 -38.49 -11.77
N ALA A 491 13.92 -38.30 -11.64
CA ALA A 491 13.18 -37.30 -12.42
C ALA A 491 13.50 -35.86 -11.97
N ALA A 492 13.66 -35.65 -10.66
CA ALA A 492 14.11 -34.36 -10.12
C ALA A 492 15.56 -34.07 -10.53
N GLN A 493 16.44 -35.08 -10.47
CA GLN A 493 17.82 -34.95 -10.93
C GLN A 493 17.90 -34.59 -12.42
N ALA A 494 17.11 -35.25 -13.28
CA ALA A 494 17.07 -34.96 -14.70
C ALA A 494 16.64 -33.51 -15.01
N LEU A 495 15.72 -32.94 -14.22
CA LEU A 495 15.33 -31.54 -14.36
C LEU A 495 16.49 -30.60 -13.99
N LEU A 496 17.21 -30.88 -12.90
CA LEU A 496 18.39 -30.09 -12.52
C LEU A 496 19.50 -30.17 -13.57
N ASP A 497 19.70 -31.35 -14.17
CA ASP A 497 20.66 -31.56 -15.24
C ASP A 497 20.24 -30.81 -16.51
N ALA A 498 18.96 -30.87 -16.88
CA ALA A 498 18.42 -30.11 -18.02
C ALA A 498 18.52 -28.59 -17.81
N LEU A 499 18.27 -28.11 -16.58
CA LEU A 499 18.47 -26.71 -16.24
C LEU A 499 19.93 -26.30 -16.38
N ALA A 500 20.89 -27.17 -15.99
CA ALA A 500 22.31 -26.89 -16.12
C ALA A 500 22.79 -26.70 -17.57
N GLU A 501 22.06 -27.24 -18.54
CA GLU A 501 22.33 -27.14 -19.98
C GLU A 501 21.66 -25.91 -20.63
N CYS A 502 20.94 -25.09 -19.86
CA CYS A 502 20.42 -23.81 -20.33
C CYS A 502 21.51 -22.74 -20.41
N GLU A 503 21.39 -21.84 -21.39
CA GLU A 503 22.19 -20.63 -21.54
C GLU A 503 21.96 -19.66 -20.36
N LEU A 504 20.70 -19.52 -19.91
CA LEU A 504 20.31 -18.64 -18.79
C LEU A 504 19.57 -19.41 -17.68
N PRO A 505 20.26 -20.29 -16.94
CA PRO A 505 19.65 -21.21 -15.99
C PRO A 505 19.18 -20.58 -14.68
N TRP A 506 19.46 -19.28 -14.47
CA TRP A 506 19.23 -18.56 -13.22
C TRP A 506 17.93 -17.74 -13.18
N VAL A 507 17.29 -17.54 -14.34
CA VAL A 507 16.12 -16.65 -14.47
C VAL A 507 15.14 -17.30 -15.44
N CYS A 508 13.85 -17.32 -15.15
CA CYS A 508 12.83 -17.84 -16.06
C CYS A 508 12.54 -16.84 -17.20
N PRO A 509 11.78 -17.22 -18.24
CA PRO A 509 11.47 -16.34 -19.36
C PRO A 509 10.75 -15.04 -18.98
N HIS A 510 10.06 -15.05 -17.82
CA HIS A 510 9.31 -13.91 -17.25
C HIS A 510 10.13 -13.06 -16.27
N GLY A 511 11.43 -13.34 -16.09
CA GLY A 511 12.29 -12.55 -15.20
C GLY A 511 12.28 -12.98 -13.72
N ARG A 512 11.55 -14.05 -13.35
CA ARG A 512 11.58 -14.61 -11.99
C ARG A 512 12.84 -15.46 -11.80
N PRO A 513 13.51 -15.45 -10.63
CA PRO A 513 14.65 -16.33 -10.39
C PRO A 513 14.21 -17.80 -10.42
N THR A 514 14.98 -18.65 -11.09
CA THR A 514 14.77 -20.13 -11.08
C THR A 514 15.43 -20.78 -9.88
N VAL A 515 16.52 -20.20 -9.37
CA VAL A 515 17.38 -20.78 -8.34
C VAL A 515 17.76 -19.74 -7.30
N LEU A 516 17.67 -20.12 -6.03
CA LEU A 516 18.23 -19.40 -4.89
C LEU A 516 19.37 -20.22 -4.28
N VAL A 517 20.45 -19.55 -3.89
CA VAL A 517 21.64 -20.20 -3.31
C VAL A 517 21.83 -19.71 -1.88
N MET A 518 22.10 -20.63 -0.96
CA MET A 518 22.45 -20.33 0.42
C MET A 518 23.73 -21.06 0.80
N GLY A 519 24.76 -20.32 1.20
CA GLY A 519 25.99 -20.92 1.70
C GLY A 519 25.81 -21.55 3.09
N GLU A 520 26.52 -22.63 3.38
CA GLU A 520 26.50 -23.28 4.70
C GLU A 520 26.83 -22.32 5.85
N LEU A 521 27.80 -21.42 5.64
CA LEU A 521 28.16 -20.35 6.58
C LEU A 521 27.00 -19.38 6.85
N GLU A 522 26.21 -19.08 5.83
CA GLU A 522 25.05 -18.21 5.96
C GLU A 522 23.95 -18.89 6.77
N LEU A 523 23.66 -20.17 6.47
CA LEU A 523 22.75 -21.00 7.26
C LEU A 523 23.20 -21.06 8.72
N ALA A 524 24.48 -21.37 8.97
CA ALA A 524 25.05 -21.43 10.31
C ALA A 524 24.88 -20.12 11.08
N ARG A 525 25.15 -18.96 10.43
CA ARG A 525 24.95 -17.63 11.03
C ARG A 525 23.49 -17.36 11.39
N ARG A 526 22.54 -17.76 10.53
CA ARG A 526 21.09 -17.58 10.78
C ARG A 526 20.59 -18.41 11.97
N PHE A 527 21.26 -19.52 12.29
CA PHE A 527 21.04 -20.28 13.52
C PHE A 527 21.90 -19.80 14.71
N GLY A 528 22.50 -18.60 14.64
CA GLY A 528 23.27 -18.00 15.72
C GLY A 528 24.70 -18.54 15.88
N ARG A 529 25.20 -19.35 14.94
CA ARG A 529 26.55 -19.92 15.00
C ARG A 529 27.56 -18.92 14.43
N ARG A 530 28.60 -18.60 15.21
CA ARG A 530 29.64 -17.61 14.83
C ARG A 530 30.91 -18.32 14.36
N GLY A 531 31.10 -18.40 13.03
CA GLY A 531 32.40 -18.71 12.39
C GLY A 531 32.54 -20.11 11.76
N LEU A 532 33.48 -20.23 10.81
CA LEU A 532 33.83 -21.48 10.08
C LEU A 532 34.19 -22.65 11.02
N ARG A 533 34.95 -22.38 12.09
CA ARG A 533 35.36 -23.39 13.08
C ARG A 533 34.19 -24.05 13.82
N ALA A 534 33.05 -23.36 13.93
CA ALA A 534 31.84 -23.92 14.54
C ALA A 534 31.08 -24.86 13.58
N VAL A 535 31.29 -24.73 12.27
CA VAL A 535 30.70 -25.59 11.24
C VAL A 535 31.54 -26.86 11.06
N GLU A 536 32.87 -26.71 10.97
CA GLU A 536 33.82 -27.84 10.84
C GLU A 536 33.77 -28.80 12.05
N ARG A 537 33.66 -28.27 13.27
CA ARG A 537 33.57 -29.08 14.50
C ARG A 537 32.34 -30.02 14.51
N PHE A 538 31.24 -29.62 13.87
CA PHE A 538 30.04 -30.45 13.76
C PHE A 538 30.10 -31.50 12.64
N ARG A 539 30.87 -31.27 11.56
CA ARG A 539 31.12 -32.32 10.55
C ARG A 539 31.91 -33.48 11.16
N LEU A 540 32.91 -33.17 11.98
CA LEU A 540 33.77 -34.16 12.64
C LEU A 540 33.09 -34.94 13.77
N GLU A 541 32.03 -34.41 14.39
CA GLU A 541 31.25 -35.12 15.42
C GLU A 541 30.20 -36.09 14.83
N LYS A 542 30.06 -36.16 13.50
CA LYS A 542 29.05 -37.01 12.80
C LYS A 542 29.59 -37.97 11.73
N THR A 543 30.88 -37.91 11.40
CA THR A 543 31.61 -39.03 10.77
C THR A 543 32.20 -39.90 11.84
#